data_AF-A0A9X1ZM05-F1
#
_entry.id   AF-A0A9X1ZM05-F1
#
_cell.length_a   1.000
_cell.length_b   1.000
_cell.length_c   1.000
_cell.angle_alpha   90.00
_cell.angle_beta   90.00
_cell.angle_gamma   90.00
#
_symmetry.space_group_name_H-M   'P 1'
#
loop_
_entity.id
_entity.type
_entity.pdbx_description
1 polymer ?
#
loop_
_entity_poly.entity_id
_entity_poly.type
_entity_poly.pdbx_seq_one_letter_code
_entity_poly.pdbx_strand_id
1 'polypeptide(L)'
;MKDNIEVGYDFRLDTKCGDPDTDSLKLYNFHSLLWNQKVANNKTLNLQVLNKNYGRLILKTNLTDNLSSDRMFPHFIGKYNGKLDSWLSDSDKEKLQYKVRTIGGHIVFPAHRKNGFTINQARGVNRKISDRFDLTLECIKRFYQNEESPLSSTLCRYSEFFRVFENFENYIEFFMLQDFIKCNGEINYALPFDDFNRSALPKSKKEYGDYMNITVELIDKRNKRIFKRIKNIVYV
;
A
#
# COMPACT_ATOMS: atom_id res chain seq x y z
N MET A 1 -6.42 -17.81 -17.61
CA MET A 1 -6.23 -16.33 -17.72
C MET A 1 -5.63 -15.74 -16.43
N LYS A 2 -4.63 -16.40 -15.81
CA LYS A 2 -3.89 -15.83 -14.65
C LYS A 2 -2.42 -15.52 -15.00
N ASP A 3 -2.07 -15.59 -16.28
CA ASP A 3 -0.69 -15.63 -16.75
C ASP A 3 -0.06 -14.26 -17.06
N ASN A 4 -0.72 -13.14 -16.73
CA ASN A 4 -0.32 -11.79 -17.20
C ASN A 4 0.13 -10.80 -16.12
N ILE A 5 0.29 -11.22 -14.85
CA ILE A 5 0.81 -10.30 -13.82
C ILE A 5 2.34 -10.31 -13.85
N GLU A 6 2.89 -9.25 -14.42
CA GLU A 6 4.31 -8.95 -14.40
C GLU A 6 4.66 -8.12 -13.15
N VAL A 7 5.12 -8.78 -12.09
CA VAL A 7 5.35 -8.11 -10.79
C VAL A 7 6.41 -7.00 -10.83
N GLY A 8 7.30 -7.04 -11.83
CA GLY A 8 8.34 -6.03 -12.05
C GLY A 8 7.92 -4.87 -12.96
N TYR A 9 6.68 -4.88 -13.47
CA TYR A 9 6.21 -3.82 -14.36
C TYR A 9 6.17 -2.47 -13.64
N ASP A 10 6.68 -1.44 -14.32
CA ASP A 10 6.66 -0.07 -13.83
C ASP A 10 5.37 0.65 -14.26
N PHE A 11 4.46 0.87 -13.32
CA PHE A 11 3.20 1.53 -13.63
C PHE A 11 3.33 3.01 -14.01
N ARG A 12 4.50 3.64 -13.85
CA ARG A 12 4.77 4.98 -14.40
C ARG A 12 4.67 5.01 -15.92
N LEU A 13 4.83 3.86 -16.59
CA LEU A 13 4.74 3.73 -18.04
C LEU A 13 3.30 3.59 -18.56
N ASP A 14 2.31 3.40 -17.67
CA ASP A 14 0.90 3.14 -18.01
C ASP A 14 -0.04 4.27 -17.54
N THR A 15 0.51 5.41 -17.09
CA THR A 15 -0.27 6.56 -16.62
C THR A 15 -0.22 7.71 -17.61
N LYS A 16 -1.35 8.42 -17.80
CA LYS A 16 -1.43 9.63 -18.62
C LYS A 16 -1.21 10.89 -17.79
N CYS A 17 -1.67 10.89 -16.54
CA CYS A 17 -1.56 12.02 -15.61
C CYS A 17 -0.29 12.00 -14.74
N GLY A 18 0.53 10.95 -14.84
CA GLY A 18 1.75 10.77 -14.04
C GLY A 18 1.52 10.09 -12.70
N ASP A 19 0.27 9.82 -12.31
CA ASP A 19 -0.08 9.03 -11.13
C ASP A 19 -0.86 7.76 -11.50
N PRO A 20 -0.22 6.58 -11.53
CA PRO A 20 -0.89 5.34 -11.91
C PRO A 20 -2.05 4.95 -10.98
N ASP A 21 -2.06 5.42 -9.73
CA ASP A 21 -3.19 5.20 -8.82
C ASP A 21 -4.48 5.84 -9.35
N THR A 22 -4.35 6.80 -10.27
CA THR A 22 -5.47 7.55 -10.86
C THR A 22 -6.00 6.91 -12.14
N ASP A 23 -5.14 6.50 -13.06
CA ASP A 23 -5.53 6.17 -14.44
C ASP A 23 -4.84 4.95 -15.07
N SER A 24 -3.95 4.23 -14.36
CA SER A 24 -3.34 3.01 -14.89
C SER A 24 -4.34 1.86 -14.91
N LEU A 25 -4.89 1.56 -16.09
CA LEU A 25 -5.81 0.44 -16.26
C LEU A 25 -5.12 -0.90 -15.96
N LYS A 26 -3.82 -1.03 -16.27
CA LYS A 26 -3.04 -2.22 -15.98
C LYS A 26 -2.92 -2.47 -14.47
N LEU A 27 -2.66 -1.43 -13.68
CA LEU A 27 -2.61 -1.51 -12.21
C LEU A 27 -3.94 -1.99 -11.61
N TYR A 28 -5.05 -1.41 -12.06
CA TYR A 28 -6.39 -1.79 -11.58
C TYR A 28 -6.77 -3.21 -12.00
N ASN A 29 -6.40 -3.63 -13.22
CA ASN A 29 -6.57 -5.02 -13.65
C ASN A 29 -5.74 -5.98 -12.80
N PHE A 30 -4.51 -5.62 -12.44
CA PHE A 30 -3.68 -6.44 -11.54
C PHE A 30 -4.31 -6.56 -10.16
N HIS A 31 -4.81 -5.47 -9.58
CA HIS A 31 -5.56 -5.53 -8.32
C HIS A 31 -6.79 -6.43 -8.39
N SER A 32 -7.58 -6.32 -9.46
CA SER A 32 -8.73 -7.20 -9.68
C SER A 32 -8.31 -8.67 -9.70
N LEU A 33 -7.28 -9.02 -10.48
CA LEU A 33 -6.80 -10.40 -10.58
C LEU A 33 -6.24 -10.94 -9.26
N LEU A 34 -5.54 -10.13 -8.48
CA LEU A 34 -4.90 -10.54 -7.22
C LEU A 34 -5.90 -10.71 -6.09
N TRP A 35 -6.86 -9.80 -5.98
CA TRP A 35 -7.73 -9.71 -4.80
C TRP A 35 -9.09 -10.35 -5.03
N ASN A 36 -9.39 -10.85 -6.24
CA ASN A 36 -10.53 -11.73 -6.52
C ASN A 36 -10.31 -13.14 -5.99
N GLN A 37 -10.35 -13.26 -4.66
CA GLN A 37 -10.13 -14.51 -3.96
C GLN A 37 -10.97 -14.58 -2.68
N LYS A 38 -10.96 -15.76 -2.07
CA LYS A 38 -11.59 -15.95 -0.77
C LYS A 38 -10.92 -15.04 0.27
N VAL A 39 -11.76 -14.37 1.05
CA VAL A 39 -11.40 -13.71 2.29
C VAL A 39 -11.76 -14.65 3.45
N ALA A 40 -11.70 -14.14 4.68
CA ALA A 40 -12.12 -14.88 5.86
C ALA A 40 -13.61 -15.29 5.78
N ASN A 41 -14.00 -16.31 6.57
CA ASN A 41 -15.33 -16.94 6.53
C ASN A 41 -15.80 -17.48 5.17
N ASN A 42 -14.88 -17.89 4.28
CA ASN A 42 -15.18 -18.41 2.95
C ASN A 42 -15.97 -17.45 2.02
N LYS A 43 -16.11 -16.17 2.39
CA LYS A 43 -16.67 -15.16 1.48
C LYS A 43 -15.65 -14.90 0.37
N THR A 44 -16.12 -14.62 -0.84
CA THR A 44 -15.24 -14.22 -1.95
C THR A 44 -15.35 -12.72 -2.15
N LEU A 45 -14.22 -12.03 -2.04
CA LEU A 45 -14.11 -10.65 -2.45
C LEU A 45 -14.01 -10.64 -3.99
N ASN A 46 -14.95 -9.97 -4.64
CA ASN A 46 -14.96 -9.77 -6.08
C ASN A 46 -14.73 -8.28 -6.34
N LEU A 47 -13.84 -7.99 -7.28
CA LEU A 47 -13.44 -6.69 -7.75
C LEU A 47 -13.65 -6.64 -9.24
N GLN A 48 -14.34 -5.60 -9.68
CA GLN A 48 -14.48 -5.27 -11.10
C GLN A 48 -13.92 -3.88 -11.30
N VAL A 49 -13.02 -3.73 -12.29
CA VAL A 49 -12.55 -2.42 -12.69
C VAL A 49 -13.69 -1.68 -13.35
N LEU A 50 -14.06 -0.53 -12.79
CA LEU A 50 -14.98 0.39 -13.44
C LEU A 50 -14.17 1.53 -14.05
N ASN A 51 -14.18 1.59 -15.38
CA ASN A 51 -13.66 2.72 -16.10
C ASN A 51 -14.78 3.77 -16.24
N LYS A 52 -14.62 4.92 -15.58
CA LYS A 52 -15.51 6.06 -15.77
C LYS A 52 -14.87 6.96 -16.81
N ASN A 53 -15.62 7.34 -17.85
CA ASN A 53 -15.12 8.19 -18.94
C ASN A 53 -14.52 9.54 -18.48
N TYR A 54 -14.78 9.99 -17.23
CA TYR A 54 -14.34 11.27 -16.69
C TYR A 54 -13.92 11.24 -15.20
N GLY A 55 -13.27 10.17 -14.71
CA GLY A 55 -12.84 10.14 -13.31
C GLY A 55 -11.75 9.12 -12.97
N ARG A 56 -11.28 9.16 -11.71
CA ARG A 56 -10.34 8.19 -11.15
C ARG A 56 -10.89 6.77 -11.33
N LEU A 57 -10.04 5.83 -11.71
CA LEU A 57 -10.40 4.42 -11.74
C LEU A 57 -10.82 3.94 -10.34
N ILE A 58 -11.78 3.02 -10.30
CA ILE A 58 -12.26 2.40 -9.06
C ILE A 58 -12.46 0.89 -9.26
N LEU A 59 -12.38 0.15 -8.17
CA LEU A 59 -12.66 -1.28 -8.08
C LEU A 59 -14.01 -1.43 -7.38
N LYS A 60 -15.06 -1.80 -8.13
CA LYS A 60 -16.35 -2.13 -7.54
C LYS A 60 -16.25 -3.46 -6.81
N THR A 61 -16.81 -3.54 -5.61
CA THR A 61 -16.79 -4.75 -4.80
C THR A 61 -18.16 -5.13 -4.25
N ASN A 62 -18.32 -6.40 -3.89
CA ASN A 62 -19.52 -6.98 -3.32
C ASN A 62 -19.55 -6.96 -1.78
N LEU A 63 -18.42 -6.70 -1.11
CA LEU A 63 -18.31 -6.84 0.35
C LEU A 63 -18.12 -5.53 1.10
N THR A 64 -17.71 -4.45 0.43
CA THR A 64 -17.38 -3.15 1.05
C THR A 64 -17.75 -1.99 0.13
N ASP A 65 -17.38 -0.76 0.51
CA ASP A 65 -17.36 0.35 -0.44
C ASP A 65 -16.40 0.05 -1.60
N ASN A 66 -16.59 0.73 -2.74
CA ASN A 66 -15.65 0.67 -3.85
C ASN A 66 -14.23 1.03 -3.37
N LEU A 67 -13.24 0.32 -3.92
CA LEU A 67 -11.84 0.50 -3.57
C LEU A 67 -11.11 1.29 -4.65
N SER A 68 -9.99 1.91 -4.29
CA SER A 68 -9.05 2.53 -5.22
C SER A 68 -7.64 2.11 -4.88
N SER A 69 -6.77 2.08 -5.88
CA SER A 69 -5.34 1.84 -5.68
C SER A 69 -4.69 3.01 -4.93
N ASP A 70 -3.66 2.68 -4.17
CA ASP A 70 -2.89 3.59 -3.36
C ASP A 70 -1.44 3.10 -3.24
N ARG A 71 -0.49 4.00 -3.42
CA ARG A 71 0.92 3.70 -3.20
C ARG A 71 1.23 3.54 -1.71
N MET A 72 1.96 2.48 -1.39
CA MET A 72 2.32 2.14 -0.03
C MET A 72 3.39 3.09 0.52
N PHE A 73 4.49 3.30 -0.19
CA PHE A 73 5.60 4.10 0.34
C PHE A 73 5.83 5.37 -0.46
N PRO A 74 6.01 6.53 0.20
CA PRO A 74 6.48 7.74 -0.45
C PRO A 74 7.94 7.60 -0.88
N HIS A 75 8.30 8.26 -1.97
CA HIS A 75 9.68 8.37 -2.41
C HIS A 75 10.27 9.73 -2.05
N PHE A 76 9.53 10.61 -1.35
CA PHE A 76 9.83 11.99 -0.93
C PHE A 76 10.46 12.99 -1.92
N ILE A 77 10.96 12.57 -3.08
CA ILE A 77 11.54 13.40 -4.15
C ILE A 77 10.53 14.45 -4.60
N GLY A 78 10.97 15.71 -4.65
CA GLY A 78 10.14 16.87 -5.00
C GLY A 78 9.08 17.24 -3.95
N LYS A 79 8.96 16.49 -2.85
CA LYS A 79 8.09 16.84 -1.72
C LYS A 79 8.84 17.74 -0.73
N TYR A 80 8.09 18.45 0.12
CA TYR A 80 8.64 19.31 1.18
C TYR A 80 9.67 20.32 0.65
N ASN A 81 9.33 20.98 -0.46
CA ASN A 81 10.17 21.97 -1.15
C ASN A 81 11.56 21.42 -1.54
N GLY A 82 11.64 20.13 -1.87
CA GLY A 82 12.88 19.48 -2.31
C GLY A 82 13.93 19.30 -1.21
N LYS A 83 13.57 19.48 0.07
CA LYS A 83 14.50 19.41 1.21
C LYS A 83 15.31 18.11 1.27
N LEU A 84 14.72 17.02 0.76
CA LEU A 84 15.29 15.67 0.81
C LEU A 84 15.99 15.29 -0.50
N ASP A 85 15.90 16.11 -1.55
CA ASP A 85 16.28 15.68 -2.91
C ASP A 85 17.79 15.48 -3.06
N SER A 86 18.62 16.22 -2.32
CA SER A 86 20.08 16.07 -2.36
C SER A 86 20.62 14.91 -1.51
N TRP A 87 19.75 14.23 -0.77
CA TRP A 87 20.15 13.17 0.16
C TRP A 87 20.20 11.78 -0.49
N LEU A 88 19.68 11.62 -1.71
CA LEU A 88 19.85 10.43 -2.53
C LEU A 88 20.57 10.78 -3.83
N SER A 89 21.33 9.83 -4.37
CA SER A 89 21.86 9.93 -5.74
C SER A 89 20.72 9.82 -6.75
N ASP A 90 20.92 10.30 -7.99
CA ASP A 90 19.86 10.19 -9.01
C ASP A 90 19.53 8.73 -9.36
N SER A 91 20.52 7.84 -9.29
CA SER A 91 20.30 6.40 -9.44
C SER A 91 19.43 5.83 -8.31
N ASP A 92 19.66 6.26 -7.07
CA ASP A 92 18.86 5.84 -5.91
C ASP A 92 17.43 6.40 -5.96
N LYS A 93 17.27 7.65 -6.42
CA LYS A 93 15.95 8.26 -6.65
C LYS A 93 15.15 7.46 -7.66
N GLU A 94 15.75 7.16 -8.81
CA GLU A 94 15.09 6.42 -9.88
C GLU A 94 14.75 4.99 -9.43
N LYS A 95 15.68 4.31 -8.74
CA LYS A 95 15.43 3.00 -8.15
C LYS A 95 14.25 3.02 -7.18
N LEU A 96 14.18 4.00 -6.27
CA LEU A 96 13.09 4.10 -5.32
C LEU A 96 11.76 4.42 -6.02
N GLN A 97 11.74 5.38 -6.95
CA GLN A 97 10.55 5.76 -7.73
C GLN A 97 10.01 4.59 -8.56
N TYR A 98 10.88 3.81 -9.18
CA TYR A 98 10.52 2.57 -9.86
C TYR A 98 9.89 1.56 -8.90
N LYS A 99 10.59 1.21 -7.81
CA LYS A 99 10.16 0.12 -6.92
C LYS A 99 8.80 0.40 -6.27
N VAL A 100 8.58 1.62 -5.79
CA VAL A 100 7.29 2.02 -5.20
C VAL A 100 6.13 2.08 -6.21
N ARG A 101 6.41 1.92 -7.52
CA ARG A 101 5.41 1.87 -8.60
C ARG A 101 5.34 0.49 -9.28
N THR A 102 5.86 -0.56 -8.63
CA THR A 102 5.56 -1.97 -8.96
C THR A 102 4.35 -2.45 -8.17
N ILE A 103 3.74 -3.58 -8.55
CA ILE A 103 2.50 -4.06 -7.87
C ILE A 103 2.69 -4.30 -6.37
N GLY A 104 3.88 -4.73 -5.94
CA GLY A 104 4.25 -4.87 -4.54
C GLY A 104 4.35 -3.55 -3.77
N GLY A 105 4.46 -2.42 -4.48
CA GLY A 105 4.40 -1.06 -3.93
C GLY A 105 3.00 -0.46 -3.85
N HIS A 106 1.97 -1.16 -4.32
CA HIS A 106 0.57 -0.69 -4.33
C HIS A 106 -0.35 -1.55 -3.46
N ILE A 107 -1.35 -0.92 -2.86
CA ILE A 107 -2.42 -1.55 -2.09
C ILE A 107 -3.76 -0.91 -2.46
N VAL A 108 -4.88 -1.45 -1.94
CA VAL A 108 -6.21 -0.89 -2.16
C VAL A 108 -6.86 -0.49 -0.84
N PHE A 109 -7.57 0.64 -0.86
CA PHE A 109 -8.38 1.13 0.27
C PHE A 109 -9.74 1.63 -0.24
N PRO A 110 -10.76 1.77 0.63
CA PRO A 110 -12.02 2.42 0.30
C PRO A 110 -11.81 3.80 -0.35
N ALA A 111 -12.42 3.99 -1.52
CA ALA A 111 -12.16 5.12 -2.42
C ALA A 111 -12.91 6.41 -2.04
N HIS A 112 -14.01 6.29 -1.30
CA HIS A 112 -14.94 7.39 -1.07
C HIS A 112 -14.85 7.91 0.36
N ARG A 113 -14.93 9.24 0.52
CA ARG A 113 -14.94 9.89 1.84
C ARG A 113 -16.16 9.43 2.65
N LYS A 114 -15.93 9.16 3.94
CA LYS A 114 -16.98 8.94 4.94
C LYS A 114 -16.79 9.95 6.06
N ASN A 115 -17.57 11.04 6.04
CA ASN A 115 -17.57 12.11 7.04
C ASN A 115 -16.16 12.51 7.52
N GLY A 116 -15.26 12.77 6.57
CA GLY A 116 -13.85 13.06 6.82
C GLY A 116 -12.96 12.65 5.65
N PHE A 117 -11.65 12.60 5.90
CA PHE A 117 -10.68 12.10 4.93
C PHE A 117 -10.84 10.60 4.67
N THR A 118 -10.56 10.18 3.42
CA THR A 118 -10.29 8.78 3.10
C THR A 118 -9.03 8.29 3.84
N ILE A 119 -8.82 6.98 3.91
CA ILE A 119 -7.59 6.41 4.50
C ILE A 119 -6.34 6.99 3.80
N ASN A 120 -6.33 7.03 2.46
CA ASN A 120 -5.23 7.62 1.70
C ASN A 120 -4.98 9.09 2.09
N GLN A 121 -6.04 9.91 2.09
CA GLN A 121 -5.93 11.32 2.47
C GLN A 121 -5.42 11.49 3.91
N ALA A 122 -5.93 10.69 4.86
CA ALA A 122 -5.51 10.75 6.25
C ALA A 122 -4.04 10.36 6.44
N ARG A 123 -3.54 9.35 5.71
CA ARG A 123 -2.11 8.96 5.71
C ARG A 123 -1.21 10.10 5.24
N GLY A 124 -1.62 10.81 4.19
CA GLY A 124 -0.81 11.86 3.57
C GLY A 124 -0.77 13.16 4.36
N VAL A 125 -1.90 13.59 4.93
CA VAL A 125 -1.97 14.85 5.70
C VAL A 125 -1.42 14.69 7.12
N ASN A 126 -1.40 13.47 7.67
CA ASN A 126 -0.90 13.22 9.01
C ASN A 126 0.63 13.15 9.01
N ARG A 127 1.30 14.17 9.55
CA ARG A 127 2.77 14.25 9.62
C ARG A 127 3.43 13.11 10.41
N LYS A 128 2.70 12.46 11.32
CA LYS A 128 3.17 11.26 12.05
C LYS A 128 3.24 10.03 11.16
N ILE A 129 2.56 10.03 10.00
CA ILE A 129 2.52 8.93 9.03
C ILE A 129 3.24 9.34 7.74
N SER A 130 2.91 10.50 7.17
CA SER A 130 3.48 11.05 5.93
C SER A 130 3.51 10.01 4.80
N ASP A 131 2.37 9.36 4.55
CA ASP A 131 2.19 8.23 3.61
C ASP A 131 2.97 6.94 3.91
N ARG A 132 3.83 6.87 4.93
CA ARG A 132 4.62 5.65 5.20
C ARG A 132 3.74 4.46 5.55
N PHE A 133 3.81 3.39 4.75
CA PHE A 133 2.96 2.23 4.95
C PHE A 133 3.33 1.39 6.17
N ASP A 134 4.60 1.32 6.58
CA ASP A 134 4.98 0.65 7.82
C ASP A 134 4.31 1.28 9.05
N LEU A 135 4.25 2.62 9.10
CA LEU A 135 3.50 3.34 10.14
C LEU A 135 1.98 3.21 9.98
N THR A 136 1.49 3.14 8.73
CA THR A 136 0.07 2.85 8.46
C THR A 136 -0.31 1.46 8.93
N LEU A 137 0.56 0.47 8.72
CA LEU A 137 0.34 -0.93 9.07
C LEU A 137 0.33 -1.12 10.58
N GLU A 138 1.16 -0.37 11.32
CA GLU A 138 1.07 -0.27 12.78
C GLU A 138 -0.29 0.26 13.22
N CYS A 139 -0.81 1.33 12.61
CA CYS A 139 -2.16 1.81 12.92
C CYS A 139 -3.24 0.75 12.64
N ILE A 140 -3.11 -0.02 11.55
CA ILE A 140 -4.04 -1.11 11.22
C ILE A 140 -3.95 -2.24 12.24
N LYS A 141 -2.73 -2.61 12.68
CA LYS A 141 -2.51 -3.59 13.74
C LYS A 141 -3.22 -3.16 15.03
N ARG A 142 -2.99 -1.93 15.48
CA ARG A 142 -3.65 -1.34 16.65
C ARG A 142 -5.16 -1.29 16.53
N PHE A 143 -5.69 -0.99 15.33
CA PHE A 143 -7.13 -1.04 15.08
C PHE A 143 -7.72 -2.43 15.39
N TYR A 144 -7.08 -3.53 14.97
CA TYR A 144 -7.56 -4.89 15.31
C TYR A 144 -7.38 -5.24 16.78
N GLN A 145 -6.45 -4.58 17.48
CA GLN A 145 -6.21 -4.75 18.92
C GLN A 145 -7.08 -3.83 19.79
N ASN A 146 -7.89 -2.95 19.18
CA ASN A 146 -8.63 -1.87 19.84
C ASN A 146 -7.73 -0.89 20.61
N GLU A 147 -6.53 -0.63 20.07
CA GLU A 147 -5.56 0.33 20.59
C GLU A 147 -5.59 1.65 19.81
N GLU A 148 -5.20 2.74 20.47
CA GLU A 148 -5.15 4.07 19.86
C GLU A 148 -3.94 4.25 18.94
N SER A 149 -4.16 4.98 17.84
CA SER A 149 -3.16 5.32 16.83
C SER A 149 -3.49 6.67 16.16
N PRO A 150 -2.53 7.28 15.44
CA PRO A 150 -2.80 8.51 14.69
C PRO A 150 -3.89 8.39 13.61
N LEU A 151 -4.32 7.17 13.26
CA LEU A 151 -5.39 6.93 12.28
C LEU A 151 -6.67 6.34 12.89
N SER A 152 -6.79 6.15 14.22
CA SER A 152 -7.93 5.50 14.89
C SER A 152 -9.28 5.96 14.34
N SER A 153 -9.54 7.27 14.41
CA SER A 153 -10.82 7.84 13.98
C SER A 153 -11.12 7.56 12.51
N THR A 154 -10.08 7.52 11.66
CA THR A 154 -10.24 7.22 10.23
C THR A 154 -10.49 5.75 10.00
N LEU A 155 -9.72 4.86 10.62
CA LEU A 155 -9.89 3.41 10.48
C LEU A 155 -11.27 2.97 11.00
N CYS A 156 -11.75 3.55 12.11
CA CYS A 156 -13.10 3.31 12.63
C CYS A 156 -14.21 3.70 11.64
N ARG A 157 -14.07 4.81 10.89
CA ARG A 157 -15.05 5.19 9.85
C ARG A 157 -15.11 4.19 8.69
N TYR A 158 -14.05 3.41 8.50
CA TYR A 158 -13.94 2.37 7.49
C TYR A 158 -13.90 0.96 8.11
N SER A 159 -14.45 0.76 9.32
CA SER A 159 -14.41 -0.52 10.03
C SER A 159 -14.96 -1.69 9.21
N GLU A 160 -16.00 -1.45 8.40
CA GLU A 160 -16.61 -2.47 7.53
C GLU A 160 -15.60 -3.06 6.54
N PHE A 161 -14.65 -2.26 6.05
CA PHE A 161 -13.59 -2.77 5.18
C PHE A 161 -12.66 -3.73 5.92
N PHE A 162 -12.25 -3.38 7.14
CA PHE A 162 -11.35 -4.21 7.93
C PHE A 162 -12.04 -5.48 8.47
N ARG A 163 -13.33 -5.40 8.82
CA ARG A 163 -14.13 -6.56 9.26
C ARG A 163 -14.19 -7.68 8.23
N VAL A 164 -14.00 -7.40 6.94
CA VAL A 164 -13.91 -8.44 5.89
C VAL A 164 -12.77 -9.42 6.13
N PHE A 165 -11.69 -8.99 6.76
CA PHE A 165 -10.53 -9.83 7.04
C PHE A 165 -10.59 -10.46 8.44
N GLU A 166 -11.51 -10.04 9.31
CA GLU A 166 -11.71 -10.49 10.70
C GLU A 166 -10.59 -10.11 11.68
N ASN A 167 -9.34 -10.41 11.35
CA ASN A 167 -8.17 -10.14 12.19
C ASN A 167 -6.98 -9.62 11.36
N PHE A 168 -5.94 -9.22 12.07
CA PHE A 168 -4.75 -8.63 11.46
C PHE A 168 -3.96 -9.66 10.63
N GLU A 169 -3.87 -10.90 11.10
CA GLU A 169 -3.16 -11.99 10.44
C GLU A 169 -3.74 -12.29 9.06
N ASN A 170 -5.06 -12.38 8.97
CA ASN A 170 -5.80 -12.57 7.72
C ASN A 170 -5.64 -11.35 6.78
N TYR A 171 -5.61 -10.12 7.31
CA TYR A 171 -5.33 -8.92 6.51
C TYR A 171 -3.91 -8.99 5.90
N ILE A 172 -2.93 -9.39 6.72
CA ILE A 172 -1.54 -9.58 6.29
C ILE A 172 -1.43 -10.66 5.22
N GLU A 173 -2.09 -11.80 5.42
CA GLU A 173 -2.07 -12.91 4.48
C GLU A 173 -2.72 -12.53 3.14
N PHE A 174 -3.91 -11.92 3.20
CA PHE A 174 -4.68 -11.55 2.03
C PHE A 174 -3.93 -10.60 1.09
N PHE A 175 -3.28 -9.57 1.65
CA PHE A 175 -2.52 -8.58 0.87
C PHE A 175 -1.04 -8.94 0.66
N MET A 176 -0.63 -10.15 1.07
CA MET A 176 0.73 -10.66 0.92
C MET A 176 1.78 -9.79 1.62
N LEU A 177 1.49 -9.39 2.86
CA LEU A 177 2.29 -8.47 3.67
C LEU A 177 3.18 -9.16 4.71
N GLN A 178 3.33 -10.48 4.67
CA GLN A 178 4.04 -11.25 5.71
C GLN A 178 5.48 -10.75 5.93
N ASP A 179 6.16 -10.29 4.87
CA ASP A 179 7.53 -9.77 4.95
C ASP A 179 7.63 -8.38 5.62
N PHE A 180 6.50 -7.72 5.86
CA PHE A 180 6.40 -6.48 6.65
C PHE A 180 6.31 -6.74 8.14
N ILE A 181 6.27 -8.02 8.57
CA ILE A 181 6.19 -8.42 9.97
C ILE A 181 7.48 -9.16 10.32
N LYS A 182 8.10 -8.78 11.44
CA LYS A 182 9.27 -9.47 12.00
C LYS A 182 8.84 -10.76 12.70
N CYS A 183 9.81 -11.64 12.98
CA CYS A 183 9.56 -12.90 13.69
C CYS A 183 8.94 -12.73 15.08
N ASN A 184 9.16 -11.59 15.75
CA ASN A 184 8.55 -11.26 17.05
C ASN A 184 7.15 -10.63 16.93
N GLY A 185 6.57 -10.54 15.73
CA GLY A 185 5.25 -9.96 15.50
C GLY A 185 5.20 -8.43 15.41
N GLU A 186 6.35 -7.75 15.51
CA GLU A 186 6.45 -6.31 15.27
C GLU A 186 6.42 -5.97 13.77
N ILE A 187 6.00 -4.76 13.43
CA ILE A 187 6.15 -4.27 12.06
C ILE A 187 7.64 -4.07 11.75
N ASN A 188 8.02 -4.39 10.52
CA ASN A 188 9.35 -4.10 9.99
C ASN A 188 9.41 -2.63 9.53
N TYR A 189 9.72 -1.73 10.46
CA TYR A 189 9.76 -0.30 10.21
C TYR A 189 10.98 0.11 9.35
N ALA A 190 10.74 1.00 8.38
CA ALA A 190 11.77 1.55 7.50
C ALA A 190 12.67 2.60 8.17
N LEU A 191 12.27 3.11 9.34
CA LEU A 191 13.05 3.97 10.23
C LEU A 191 12.73 3.59 11.69
N PRO A 192 13.59 3.92 12.67
CA PRO A 192 13.34 3.63 14.08
C PRO A 192 11.95 4.12 14.51
N PHE A 193 11.17 3.26 15.15
CA PHE A 193 9.82 3.55 15.64
C PHE A 193 9.84 3.90 17.13
N ASP A 194 9.12 4.94 17.52
CA ASP A 194 9.08 5.49 18.88
C ASP A 194 7.66 5.83 19.34
N ASP A 195 6.68 5.02 18.93
CA ASP A 195 5.27 5.24 19.22
C ASP A 195 4.72 6.56 18.63
N PHE A 196 5.06 6.82 17.37
CA PHE A 196 4.60 8.01 16.61
C PHE A 196 4.97 9.36 17.25
N ASN A 197 6.06 9.41 18.02
CA ASN A 197 6.56 10.63 18.65
C ASN A 197 7.55 11.38 17.75
N ARG A 198 8.31 10.67 16.91
CA ARG A 198 9.17 11.29 15.89
C ARG A 198 8.40 11.72 14.65
N SER A 199 9.02 12.63 13.92
CA SER A 199 8.71 12.86 12.50
C SER A 199 8.84 11.56 11.69
N ALA A 200 7.85 11.32 10.83
CA ALA A 200 7.88 10.22 9.86
C ALA A 200 8.95 10.40 8.77
N LEU A 201 9.39 11.63 8.52
CA LEU A 201 10.41 11.96 7.53
C LEU A 201 11.82 11.56 8.01
N PRO A 202 12.71 11.14 7.09
CA PRO A 202 14.13 11.03 7.37
C PRO A 202 14.70 12.36 7.90
N LYS A 203 15.63 12.28 8.85
CA LYS A 203 16.30 13.43 9.48
C LYS A 203 17.73 13.63 8.98
N SER A 204 18.28 12.70 8.22
CA SER A 204 19.63 12.78 7.66
C SER A 204 19.75 12.03 6.34
N LYS A 205 20.84 12.28 5.60
CA LYS A 205 21.23 11.52 4.40
C LYS A 205 21.28 10.01 4.68
N LYS A 206 21.88 9.63 5.82
CA LYS A 206 21.97 8.23 6.24
C LYS A 206 20.58 7.63 6.45
N GLU A 207 19.71 8.30 7.22
CA GLU A 207 18.35 7.79 7.46
C GLU A 207 17.55 7.64 6.16
N TYR A 208 17.72 8.55 5.19
CA TYR A 208 16.99 8.43 3.94
C TYR A 208 17.50 7.26 3.08
N GLY A 209 18.81 7.01 3.08
CA GLY A 209 19.39 5.81 2.50
C GLY A 209 18.89 4.52 3.17
N ASP A 210 18.85 4.49 4.50
CA ASP A 210 18.33 3.35 5.27
C ASP A 210 16.84 3.09 4.96
N TYR A 211 16.03 4.16 4.94
CA TYR A 211 14.62 4.13 4.56
C TYR A 211 14.42 3.55 3.15
N MET A 212 15.20 4.03 2.17
CA MET A 212 15.14 3.55 0.81
C MET A 212 15.45 2.05 0.74
N ASN A 213 16.54 1.62 1.36
CA ASN A 213 17.00 0.24 1.32
C ASN A 213 15.95 -0.72 1.89
N ILE A 214 15.41 -0.41 3.08
CA ILE A 214 14.37 -1.23 3.72
C ILE A 214 13.09 -1.23 2.89
N THR A 215 12.66 -0.06 2.38
CA THR A 215 11.47 0.07 1.55
C THR A 215 11.57 -0.78 0.28
N VAL A 216 12.70 -0.70 -0.43
CA VAL A 216 12.94 -1.49 -1.64
C VAL A 216 12.97 -2.98 -1.32
N GLU A 217 13.63 -3.38 -0.24
CA GLU A 217 13.70 -4.78 0.19
C GLU A 217 12.31 -5.36 0.47
N LEU A 218 11.48 -4.64 1.23
CA LEU A 218 10.11 -5.05 1.55
C LEU A 218 9.24 -5.21 0.30
N ILE A 219 9.32 -4.25 -0.62
CA ILE A 219 8.58 -4.30 -1.88
C ILE A 219 9.06 -5.46 -2.76
N ASP A 220 10.37 -5.70 -2.84
CA ASP A 220 10.92 -6.81 -3.61
C ASP A 220 10.52 -8.17 -3.03
N LYS A 221 10.48 -8.30 -1.70
CA LYS A 221 9.96 -9.51 -1.04
C LYS A 221 8.48 -9.71 -1.33
N ARG A 222 7.66 -8.65 -1.25
CA ARG A 222 6.23 -8.72 -1.60
C ARG A 222 6.00 -9.06 -3.07
N ASN A 223 6.75 -8.48 -4.00
CA ASN A 223 6.71 -8.82 -5.41
C ASN A 223 7.03 -10.31 -5.64
N LYS A 224 8.08 -10.84 -4.99
CA LYS A 224 8.42 -12.26 -5.03
C LYS A 224 7.28 -13.14 -4.49
N ARG A 225 6.61 -12.71 -3.41
CA ARG A 225 5.48 -13.42 -2.82
C ARG A 225 4.27 -13.44 -3.75
N ILE A 226 3.91 -12.30 -4.32
CA ILE A 226 2.86 -12.16 -5.33
C ILE A 226 3.15 -13.10 -6.52
N PHE A 227 4.37 -13.07 -7.05
CA PHE A 227 4.77 -13.92 -8.16
C PHE A 227 4.62 -15.41 -7.85
N LYS A 228 5.09 -15.86 -6.68
CA LYS A 228 4.93 -17.25 -6.23
C LYS A 228 3.46 -17.65 -6.10
N ARG A 229 2.63 -16.78 -5.52
CA ARG A 229 1.19 -17.00 -5.36
C ARG A 229 0.50 -17.22 -6.71
N ILE A 230 0.81 -16.39 -7.71
CA ILE A 230 0.22 -16.49 -9.05
C ILE A 230 0.63 -17.79 -9.72
N LYS A 231 1.93 -18.15 -9.68
CA LYS A 231 2.42 -19.43 -10.22
C LYS A 231 1.69 -20.62 -9.60
N ASN A 232 1.58 -20.66 -8.27
CA ASN A 232 0.93 -21.77 -7.58
C ASN A 232 -0.57 -21.90 -7.92
N ILE A 233 -1.23 -20.85 -8.40
CA ILE A 233 -2.63 -20.91 -8.83
C ILE A 233 -2.77 -21.45 -10.27
N VAL A 234 -1.74 -21.29 -11.10
CA VAL A 234 -1.74 -21.76 -12.51
C VAL A 234 -1.48 -23.26 -12.61
N TYR A 235 -0.84 -23.87 -11.60
CA TYR A 235 -0.51 -25.29 -11.56
C TYR A 235 -1.47 -26.15 -10.69
N VAL A 236 -2.66 -25.64 -10.37
CA VAL A 236 -3.74 -26.39 -9.69
C VAL A 236 -4.96 -26.44 -10.58
#